data_AF-A0A2E7ZPM7-F1
#
_entry.id   AF-A0A2E7ZPM7-F1
#
_cell.length_a   1.000
_cell.length_b   1.000
_cell.length_c   1.000
_cell.angle_alpha   90.00
_cell.angle_beta   90.00
_cell.angle_gamma   90.00
#
_symmetry.space_group_name_H-M   'P 1'
#
loop_
_entity.id
_entity.type
_entity.pdbx_description
1 polymer ?
#
loop_
_entity_poly.entity_id
_entity_poly.type
_entity_poly.pdbx_seq_one_letter_code
_entity_poly.pdbx_strand_id
1 'polypeptide(L)'
;MIDLTIGWTQAEIESLLESQKKAYRKTLVQFSDNGSTATYRKLADIEKIVKSCQDALQKLDPDTYGVKNQRVKGSQVDNFDL
;
A
#
# COMPACT_ATOMS: atom_id res chain seq x y z
N MET A 1 -5.47 18.12 8.49
CA MET A 1 -5.23 17.09 7.47
C MET A 1 -6.59 16.82 6.83
N ILE A 2 -6.80 17.26 5.59
CA ILE A 2 -8.11 17.12 4.92
C ILE A 2 -8.21 15.68 4.43
N ASP A 3 -9.21 14.96 4.94
CA ASP A 3 -9.50 13.58 4.59
C ASP A 3 -10.12 13.56 3.17
N LEU A 4 -9.31 13.26 2.16
CA LEU A 4 -9.76 13.18 0.75
C LEU A 4 -10.52 11.88 0.45
N THR A 5 -10.76 11.04 1.47
CA THR A 5 -11.63 9.85 1.41
C THR A 5 -13.12 10.20 1.52
N ILE A 6 -13.48 11.47 1.72
CA ILE A 6 -14.87 11.95 1.60
C ILE A 6 -15.28 11.84 0.13
N GLY A 7 -15.88 10.70 -0.24
CA GLY A 7 -16.51 10.46 -1.54
C GLY A 7 -16.18 9.14 -2.22
N TRP A 8 -15.22 8.36 -1.72
CA TRP A 8 -14.88 7.05 -2.30
C TRP A 8 -15.46 5.93 -1.46
N THR A 9 -16.25 5.07 -2.09
CA THR A 9 -16.77 3.82 -1.50
C THR A 9 -15.68 2.74 -1.51
N GLN A 10 -15.86 1.72 -0.65
CA GLN A 10 -14.99 0.54 -0.64
C GLN A 10 -14.88 -0.10 -2.02
N ALA A 11 -16.01 -0.26 -2.73
CA ALA A 11 -16.04 -0.85 -4.07
C ALA A 11 -15.23 -0.04 -5.10
N GLU A 12 -15.23 1.30 -5.00
CA GLU A 12 -14.42 2.16 -5.88
C GLU A 12 -12.92 2.00 -5.60
N ILE A 13 -12.55 1.88 -4.32
CA ILE A 13 -11.15 1.66 -3.93
C ILE A 13 -10.68 0.27 -4.38
N GLU A 14 -11.52 -0.76 -4.25
CA GLU A 14 -11.20 -2.11 -4.74
C GLU A 14 -11.05 -2.15 -6.27
N SER A 15 -11.94 -1.48 -7.00
CA SER A 15 -11.86 -1.34 -8.46
C SER A 15 -10.58 -0.64 -8.89
N LEU A 16 -10.22 0.46 -8.21
CA LEU A 16 -8.97 1.16 -8.46
C LEU A 16 -7.76 0.27 -8.16
N LEU A 17 -7.77 -0.44 -7.03
CA LEU A 17 -6.71 -1.37 -6.64
C LEU A 17 -6.50 -2.48 -7.68
N GLU A 18 -7.59 -3.04 -8.22
CA GLU A 18 -7.50 -4.07 -9.26
C GLU A 18 -6.91 -3.52 -10.56
N SER A 19 -7.34 -2.32 -10.98
CA SER A 19 -6.80 -1.62 -12.14
C SER A 19 -5.30 -1.36 -11.99
N GLN A 20 -4.85 -0.90 -10.82
CA GLN A 20 -3.43 -0.66 -10.55
C GLN A 20 -2.62 -1.95 -10.49
N LYS A 21 -3.16 -3.05 -9.94
CA LYS A 21 -2.51 -4.38 -10.00
C LYS A 21 -2.34 -4.86 -11.44
N LYS A 22 -3.30 -4.60 -12.32
CA LYS A 22 -3.20 -4.92 -13.75
C LYS A 22 -2.14 -4.06 -14.45
N ALA A 23 -2.11 -2.76 -14.16
CA ALA A 23 -1.08 -1.86 -14.65
C ALA A 23 0.32 -2.29 -14.19
N TYR A 24 0.48 -2.64 -12.91
CA TYR A 24 1.73 -3.13 -12.35
C TYR A 24 2.27 -4.35 -13.10
N ARG A 25 1.43 -5.37 -13.33
CA ARG A 25 1.81 -6.57 -14.11
C ARG A 25 2.28 -6.21 -15.51
N LYS A 26 1.58 -5.30 -16.20
CA LYS A 26 1.97 -4.84 -17.54
C LYS A 26 3.30 -4.10 -17.51
N THR A 27 3.51 -3.21 -16.55
CA THR A 27 4.75 -2.44 -16.40
C THR A 27 5.92 -3.34 -15.97
N LEU A 28 5.68 -4.39 -15.20
CA LEU A 28 6.69 -5.40 -14.86
C LEU A 28 7.20 -6.13 -16.11
N VAL A 29 6.29 -6.54 -17.00
CA VAL A 29 6.69 -7.17 -18.27
C VAL A 29 7.53 -6.18 -19.10
N GLN A 30 7.12 -4.92 -19.18
CA GLN A 30 7.89 -3.88 -19.87
C GLN A 30 9.26 -3.61 -19.23
N PHE A 31 9.35 -3.64 -17.90
CA PHE A 31 10.62 -3.47 -17.19
C PHE A 31 11.53 -4.68 -17.38
N SER A 32 10.98 -5.89 -17.39
CA SER A 32 11.74 -7.10 -17.69
C SER A 32 12.32 -7.08 -19.10
N ASP A 33 11.65 -6.42 -20.05
CA ASP A 33 12.05 -6.33 -21.45
C ASP A 33 13.11 -5.23 -21.69
N ASN A 34 12.97 -4.07 -21.03
CA ASN A 34 13.81 -2.89 -21.31
C ASN A 34 14.73 -2.42 -20.16
N GLY A 35 14.55 -2.92 -18.94
CA GLY A 35 15.35 -2.59 -17.74
C GLY A 35 15.45 -1.10 -17.39
N SER A 36 14.62 -0.24 -17.98
CA SER A 36 14.85 1.20 -17.94
C SER A 36 14.47 1.81 -16.58
N THR A 37 15.30 2.76 -16.12
CA THR A 37 15.03 3.60 -14.94
C THR A 37 13.67 4.32 -15.02
N ALA A 38 13.22 4.67 -16.24
CA ALA A 38 11.91 5.28 -16.44
C ALA A 38 10.77 4.29 -16.10
N THR A 39 10.92 3.02 -16.47
CA THR A 39 9.95 1.96 -16.18
C THR A 39 9.98 1.58 -14.69
N TYR A 40 11.16 1.58 -14.06
CA TYR A 40 11.29 1.42 -12.60
C TYR A 40 10.56 2.51 -11.82
N ARG A 41 10.68 3.79 -12.21
CA ARG A 41 9.93 4.89 -11.57
C ARG A 41 8.43 4.70 -11.69
N LYS A 42 7.94 4.26 -12.86
CA LYS A 42 6.52 3.92 -13.06
C LYS A 42 6.07 2.80 -12.14
N LEU A 43 6.88 1.76 -11.93
CA LEU A 43 6.57 0.70 -10.96
C LEU A 43 6.45 1.25 -9.54
N ALA A 44 7.42 2.06 -9.10
CA ALA A 44 7.40 2.67 -7.77
C ALA A 44 6.18 3.58 -7.55
N ASP A 45 5.74 4.31 -8.59
CA ASP A 45 4.54 5.14 -8.50
C ASP A 45 3.26 4.31 -8.42
N ILE A 46 3.16 3.21 -9.19
CA ILE A 46 2.04 2.26 -9.08
C ILE A 46 2.00 1.64 -7.68
N GLU A 47 3.15 1.23 -7.13
CA GLU A 47 3.25 0.66 -5.78
C GLU A 47 2.79 1.64 -4.70
N LYS A 48 3.11 2.94 -4.82
CA LYS A 48 2.60 3.97 -3.91
C LYS A 48 1.08 4.09 -3.94
N ILE A 49 0.47 4.02 -5.13
CA ILE A 49 -0.99 4.09 -5.28
C ILE A 49 -1.63 2.84 -4.66
N VAL A 50 -1.10 1.66 -4.97
CA VAL A 50 -1.56 0.38 -4.40
C VAL A 50 -1.51 0.41 -2.87
N LYS A 51 -0.41 0.90 -2.29
CA LYS A 51 -0.26 1.03 -0.85
C LYS A 51 -1.30 1.99 -0.26
N SER A 52 -1.52 3.13 -0.91
CA SER A 52 -2.54 4.10 -0.48
C SER A 52 -3.95 3.52 -0.51
N CYS A 53 -4.30 2.72 -1.54
CA CYS A 53 -5.56 2.00 -1.60
C CYS A 53 -5.69 0.96 -0.47
N GLN A 54 -4.63 0.21 -0.17
CA GLN A 54 -4.62 -0.76 0.92
C GLN A 54 -4.80 -0.08 2.29
N ASP A 55 -4.10 1.03 2.52
CA ASP A 55 -4.24 1.83 3.74
C ASP A 55 -5.66 2.41 3.87
N ALA A 56 -6.28 2.83 2.76
CA ALA A 56 -7.67 3.29 2.74
C ALA A 56 -8.66 2.16 3.07
N LEU A 57 -8.48 0.97 2.48
CA LEU A 57 -9.30 -0.20 2.78
C LEU A 57 -9.16 -0.65 4.24
N GLN A 58 -7.95 -0.60 4.81
CA GLN A 58 -7.72 -0.89 6.23
C GLN A 58 -8.42 0.10 7.15
N LYS A 59 -8.51 1.37 6.78
CA LYS A 59 -9.23 2.39 7.55
C LYS A 59 -10.75 2.24 7.44
N LEU A 60 -11.25 1.88 6.25
CA LEU A 60 -12.68 1.72 5.99
C LEU A 60 -13.24 0.42 6.59
N ASP A 61 -12.51 -0.68 6.44
CA ASP A 61 -12.90 -2.00 6.95
C ASP A 61 -11.69 -2.73 7.57
N PRO A 62 -11.32 -2.36 8.80
CA PRO A 62 -10.19 -2.98 9.50
C PRO A 62 -10.45 -4.46 9.85
N ASP A 63 -11.69 -4.92 9.92
CA ASP A 63 -12.01 -6.31 10.25
C ASP A 63 -11.65 -7.24 9.07
N THR A 64 -11.94 -6.79 7.84
CA THR A 64 -11.63 -7.52 6.60
C THR A 64 -10.19 -7.36 6.15
N TYR A 65 -9.63 -6.14 6.18
CA TYR A 65 -8.30 -5.84 5.61
C TYR A 65 -7.19 -5.58 6.65
N GLY A 66 -7.54 -5.51 7.93
CA GLY A 66 -6.58 -5.27 9.00
C GLY A 66 -5.52 -6.36 9.07
N VAL A 67 -4.26 -5.95 9.18
CA VAL A 67 -3.14 -6.88 9.37
C VAL A 67 -3.27 -7.47 10.77
N LYS A 68 -3.70 -8.74 10.89
CA LYS A 68 -3.89 -9.47 12.17
C LYS A 68 -2.65 -9.60 13.07
N ASN A 69 -1.51 -8.98 12.76
CA ASN A 69 -0.27 -9.12 13.51
C ASN A 69 0.47 -7.79 13.65
N GLN A 70 0.03 -6.95 14.58
CA GLN A 70 0.93 -5.99 15.23
C GLN A 70 1.32 -6.55 16.60
N ARG A 71 2.26 -7.53 16.62
CA ARG A 71 3.03 -7.77 17.85
C ARG A 71 3.96 -6.57 18.00
N VAL A 72 3.50 -5.56 18.73
CA VAL A 72 4.36 -4.52 19.29
C VAL A 72 5.42 -5.21 20.15
N LYS A 73 6.63 -5.33 19.60
CA LYS A 73 7.80 -5.74 20.39
C LYS A 73 8.12 -4.54 21.28
N GLY A 74 7.59 -4.54 22.51
CA GLY A 74 7.92 -3.54 23.52
C GLY A 74 9.44 -3.50 23.69
N SER A 75 10.03 -2.31 23.60
CA SER A 75 11.43 -2.12 23.92
C SER A 75 11.65 -2.49 25.38
N GLN A 76 12.53 -3.45 25.63
CA GLN A 76 13.04 -3.75 26.96
C GLN A 76 13.79 -2.51 27.43
N VAL A 77 13.27 -1.86 28.47
CA VAL A 77 13.99 -0.81 29.19
C VAL A 77 14.90 -1.52 30.18
N ASP A 78 16.19 -1.60 29.85
CA ASP A 78 17.20 -2.01 30.82
C ASP A 78 17.34 -0.88 31.85
N ASN A 79 16.75 -1.09 33.03
CA ASN A 79 17.03 -0.27 34.20
C ASN A 79 18.51 -0.47 34.57
N PHE A 80 19.34 0.52 34.26
CA PHE A 80 20.67 0.65 34.85
C PHE A 80 20.47 1.27 36.25
N ASP A 81 20.53 0.44 37.27
CA ASP A 81 20.62 0.86 38.67
C ASP A 81 22.05 1.33 38.96
N LEU A 82 22.17 2.39 39.79
CA LEU A 82 23.40 3.12 40.10
C LEU A 82 24.44 2.31 40.89
#